data_AF-A0A8U0HTE5-F1
#
_entry.id   AF-A0A8U0HTE5-F1
#
_cell.length_a   1.000
_cell.length_b   1.000
_cell.length_c   1.000
_cell.angle_alpha   90.00
_cell.angle_beta   90.00
_cell.angle_gamma   90.00
#
_symmetry.space_group_name_H-M   'P 1'
#
loop_
_entity.id
_entity.type
_entity.pdbx_description
1 polymer ?
#
loop_
_entity_poly.entity_id
_entity_poly.type
_entity_poly.pdbx_seq_one_letter_code
_entity_poly.pdbx_strand_id
1 'polypeptide(L)'
;MPGARLRELVETVFTPDDEHGRLWAGHFAGVEVAYDPEEGEIREVRLDGEPVAPDADYSVATNAYAVEYGSEPIYPDDVVESFGVQYEAIVEYAREAGLDVELDGRLRRV
;
A
#
# COMPACT_ATOMS: atom_id res chain seq x y z
N MET A 1 -8.46 -9.26 2.51
CA MET A 1 -8.53 -8.55 3.80
C MET A 1 -9.70 -7.58 3.80
N PRO A 2 -10.41 -7.38 4.92
CA PRO A 2 -11.47 -6.38 5.02
C PRO A 2 -10.96 -4.95 4.76
N GLY A 3 -11.80 -4.08 4.20
CA GLY A 3 -11.42 -2.71 3.87
C GLY A 3 -11.00 -1.87 5.08
N ALA A 4 -11.54 -2.16 6.27
CA ALA A 4 -11.07 -1.55 7.51
C ALA A 4 -9.58 -1.87 7.78
N ARG A 5 -9.16 -3.11 7.51
CA ARG A 5 -7.76 -3.55 7.65
C ARG A 5 -6.87 -2.99 6.54
N LEU A 6 -7.40 -2.84 5.32
CA LEU A 6 -6.70 -2.13 4.25
C LEU A 6 -6.45 -0.66 4.63
N ARG A 7 -7.43 -0.01 5.25
CA ARG A 7 -7.27 1.37 5.74
C ARG A 7 -6.22 1.44 6.85
N GLU A 8 -6.26 0.53 7.81
CA GLU A 8 -5.26 0.41 8.87
C GLU A 8 -3.85 0.21 8.27
N LEU A 9 -3.70 -0.61 7.23
CA LEU A 9 -2.42 -0.79 6.53
C LEU A 9 -1.90 0.55 5.96
N VAL A 10 -2.77 1.34 5.34
CA VAL A 10 -2.40 2.67 4.83
C VAL A 10 -2.01 3.59 6.00
N GLU A 11 -2.75 3.60 7.09
CA GLU A 11 -2.45 4.40 8.29
C GLU A 11 -1.08 4.02 8.90
N THR A 12 -0.78 2.72 9.04
CA THR A 12 0.51 2.22 9.53
C THR A 12 1.66 2.70 8.66
N VAL A 13 1.51 2.64 7.33
CA VAL A 13 2.54 3.10 6.38
C VAL A 13 2.85 4.60 6.52
N PHE A 14 1.88 5.42 6.93
CA PHE A 14 2.07 6.85 7.11
C PHE A 14 2.57 7.24 8.51
N THR A 15 2.48 6.32 9.46
CA THR A 15 2.94 6.52 10.85
C THR A 15 4.48 6.64 10.90
N PRO A 16 5.03 7.65 11.58
CA PRO A 16 6.48 7.76 11.80
C PRO A 16 7.04 6.55 12.56
N ASP A 17 8.20 6.04 12.12
CA ASP A 17 8.91 4.97 12.83
C ASP A 17 9.59 5.50 14.10
N ASP A 18 10.12 6.73 14.04
CA ASP A 18 10.74 7.42 15.17
C ASP A 18 10.64 8.96 15.04
N GLU A 19 11.32 9.69 15.93
CA GLU A 19 11.32 11.17 15.96
C GLU A 19 11.88 11.83 14.68
N HIS A 20 12.63 11.08 13.87
CA HIS A 20 13.19 11.52 12.59
C HIS A 20 12.26 11.22 11.41
N GLY A 21 11.08 10.62 11.66
CA GLY A 21 10.07 10.34 10.65
C GLY A 21 10.03 8.87 10.25
N ARG A 22 9.78 8.62 8.95
CA ARG A 22 9.64 7.28 8.39
C ARG A 22 10.94 6.76 7.81
N LEU A 23 11.34 5.57 8.22
CA LEU A 23 12.44 4.79 7.65
C LEU A 23 12.01 4.09 6.36
N TRP A 24 10.73 3.74 6.24
CA TRP A 24 10.15 3.09 5.07
C TRP A 24 9.01 3.92 4.48
N ALA A 25 9.12 4.27 3.19
CA ALA A 25 8.00 4.86 2.45
C ALA A 25 7.24 3.72 1.76
N GLY A 26 6.04 3.39 2.25
CA GLY A 26 5.18 2.46 1.54
C GLY A 26 4.70 3.06 0.22
N HIS A 27 4.99 2.37 -0.87
CA HIS A 27 4.51 2.72 -2.20
C HIS A 27 3.20 1.98 -2.47
N PHE A 28 2.25 2.68 -3.08
CA PHE A 28 0.93 2.15 -3.39
C PHE A 28 0.73 2.07 -4.90
N ALA A 29 -0.03 1.07 -5.33
CA ALA A 29 -0.59 0.96 -6.68
C ALA A 29 -2.09 0.62 -6.59
N GLY A 30 -2.88 1.16 -7.51
CA GLY A 30 -4.34 0.95 -7.55
C GLY A 30 -5.14 1.78 -6.54
N VAL A 31 -4.54 2.23 -5.43
CA VAL A 31 -5.24 3.05 -4.43
C VAL A 31 -4.87 4.53 -4.50
N GLU A 32 -5.85 5.38 -4.20
CA GLU A 32 -5.71 6.82 -4.01
C GLU A 32 -5.82 7.15 -2.52
N VAL A 33 -4.89 7.94 -1.99
CA VAL A 33 -4.77 8.26 -0.57
C VAL A 33 -4.70 9.77 -0.38
N ALA A 34 -5.61 10.31 0.43
CA ALA A 34 -5.53 11.68 0.93
C ALA A 34 -5.04 11.66 2.38
N TYR A 35 -3.93 12.34 2.66
CA TYR A 35 -3.31 12.41 3.98
C TYR A 35 -3.18 13.87 4.45
N ASP A 36 -3.55 14.11 5.70
CA ASP A 36 -3.36 15.38 6.38
C ASP A 36 -2.02 15.35 7.15
N PRO A 37 -1.01 16.13 6.71
CA PRO A 37 0.28 16.16 7.38
C PRO A 37 0.30 16.92 8.72
N GLU A 38 -0.67 17.81 8.96
CA GLU A 38 -0.74 18.57 10.21
C GLU A 38 -1.33 17.73 11.34
N GLU A 39 -2.37 16.95 11.04
CA GLU A 39 -3.02 16.05 12.01
C GLU A 39 -2.38 14.65 12.04
N GLY A 40 -1.61 14.29 11.01
CA GLY A 40 -1.01 12.95 10.92
C GLY A 40 -2.03 11.87 10.55
N GLU A 41 -3.12 12.25 9.87
CA GLU A 41 -4.27 11.37 9.65
C GLU A 41 -4.51 11.05 8.17
N ILE A 42 -4.92 9.82 7.89
CA ILE A 42 -5.47 9.45 6.59
C ILE A 42 -6.89 9.96 6.49
N ARG A 43 -7.17 10.90 5.59
CA ARG A 43 -8.53 11.43 5.39
C ARG A 43 -9.36 10.52 4.49
N GLU A 44 -8.74 9.95 3.46
CA GLU A 44 -9.45 9.15 2.47
C GLU A 44 -8.56 8.05 1.87
N VAL A 45 -9.15 6.88 1.63
CA VAL A 45 -8.57 5.80 0.81
C VAL A 45 -9.61 5.38 -0.21
N ARG A 46 -9.26 5.44 -1.50
CA ARG A 46 -10.13 5.05 -2.61
C ARG A 46 -9.47 3.96 -3.46
N LEU A 47 -10.28 3.12 -4.08
CA LEU A 47 -9.89 2.16 -5.10
C LEU A 47 -10.79 2.41 -6.31
N ASP A 48 -10.19 2.61 -7.49
CA ASP A 48 -10.92 2.94 -8.73
C ASP A 48 -11.89 4.12 -8.58
N GLY A 49 -11.49 5.16 -7.84
CA GLY A 49 -12.32 6.33 -7.58
C GLY A 49 -13.44 6.12 -6.56
N GLU A 50 -13.61 4.94 -5.96
CA GLU A 50 -14.63 4.68 -4.93
C GLU A 50 -13.99 4.55 -3.54
N PRO A 51 -14.58 5.12 -2.47
CA PRO A 51 -14.08 4.93 -1.11
C PRO A 51 -14.01 3.45 -0.73
N VAL A 52 -12.91 3.05 -0.08
CA VAL A 52 -12.76 1.69 0.45
C VAL A 52 -13.85 1.43 1.48
N ALA A 53 -14.70 0.43 1.22
CA ALA A 53 -15.78 0.05 2.11
C ALA A 53 -15.24 -0.82 3.25
N PRO A 54 -15.55 -0.53 4.53
CA PRO A 54 -14.90 -1.16 5.67
C PRO A 54 -15.11 -2.68 5.72
N ASP A 55 -16.29 -3.15 5.30
CA ASP A 55 -16.69 -4.55 5.37
C ASP A 55 -16.49 -5.31 4.05
N ALA A 56 -16.00 -4.65 3.00
CA ALA A 56 -15.71 -5.32 1.72
C ALA A 56 -14.33 -5.99 1.76
N ASP A 57 -14.18 -7.12 1.06
CA ASP A 57 -12.92 -7.81 0.95
C ASP A 57 -12.09 -7.30 -0.24
N TYR A 58 -10.82 -7.04 0.04
CA TYR A 58 -9.82 -6.58 -0.94
C TYR A 58 -8.62 -7.52 -0.96
N SER A 59 -8.02 -7.69 -2.14
CA SER A 59 -6.75 -8.39 -2.32
C SER A 59 -5.62 -7.39 -2.45
N VAL A 60 -4.51 -7.63 -1.74
CA VAL A 60 -3.31 -6.79 -1.79
C VAL A 60 -2.16 -7.67 -2.25
N ALA A 61 -1.47 -7.23 -3.31
CA ALA A 61 -0.19 -7.81 -3.71
C ALA A 61 0.95 -7.07 -2.99
N THR A 62 1.84 -7.82 -2.34
CA THR A 62 3.02 -7.26 -1.64
C THR A 62 4.20 -8.24 -1.74
N ASN A 63 5.36 -7.82 -1.25
CA ASN A 63 6.55 -8.66 -1.22
C ASN A 63 6.57 -9.58 0.02
N ALA A 64 7.34 -10.67 -0.06
CA ALA A 64 7.47 -11.62 1.05
C ALA A 64 8.04 -11.00 2.33
N TYR A 65 8.86 -9.94 2.22
CA TYR A 65 9.41 -9.28 3.41
C TYR A 65 8.31 -8.63 4.27
N ALA A 66 7.36 -7.93 3.64
CA ALA A 66 6.23 -7.32 4.33
C ALA A 66 5.31 -8.36 4.99
N VAL A 67 5.26 -9.57 4.45
CA VAL A 67 4.47 -10.68 5.01
C VAL A 67 5.20 -11.35 6.18
N GLU A 68 6.48 -11.68 6.01
CA GLU A 68 7.25 -12.51 6.95
C GLU A 68 7.85 -11.70 8.11
N TYR A 69 8.20 -10.43 7.84
CA TYR A 69 8.95 -9.58 8.75
C TYR A 69 8.30 -8.20 8.96
N GLY A 70 7.18 -7.94 8.28
CA GLY A 70 6.39 -6.75 8.51
C GLY A 70 5.71 -6.75 9.88
N SER A 71 5.08 -5.62 10.18
CA SER A 71 4.17 -5.50 11.33
C SER A 71 2.72 -5.67 10.89
N GLU A 72 1.81 -5.60 11.86
CA GLU A 72 0.39 -5.46 11.61
C GLU A 72 0.13 -4.35 10.56
N PRO A 73 -0.84 -4.53 9.66
CA PRO A 73 -1.89 -5.56 9.71
C PRO A 73 -1.78 -6.66 8.63
N ILE A 74 -0.57 -7.00 8.16
CA ILE A 74 -0.36 -8.14 7.23
C ILE A 74 0.33 -9.28 7.98
N TYR A 75 -0.20 -10.49 7.86
CA TYR A 75 0.38 -11.68 8.48
C TYR A 75 0.58 -12.82 7.47
N PRO A 76 1.50 -13.78 7.74
CA PRO A 76 1.69 -14.96 6.89
C PRO A 76 0.40 -15.77 6.63
N ASP A 77 -0.49 -15.85 7.61
CA ASP A 77 -1.77 -16.57 7.48
C ASP A 77 -2.78 -15.86 6.56
N ASP A 78 -2.57 -14.59 6.19
CA ASP A 78 -3.41 -13.88 5.23
C ASP A 78 -3.09 -14.24 3.77
N VAL A 79 -1.98 -14.95 3.52
CA VAL A 79 -1.52 -15.27 2.16
C VAL A 79 -2.44 -16.31 1.50
N VAL A 80 -3.12 -15.88 0.45
CA VAL A 80 -3.98 -16.75 -0.37
C VAL A 80 -3.31 -17.24 -1.65
N GLU A 81 -2.28 -16.53 -2.12
CA GLU A 81 -1.56 -16.84 -3.36
C GLU A 81 -0.13 -16.27 -3.33
N SER A 82 0.78 -16.83 -4.13
CA SER A 82 2.18 -16.40 -4.22
C SER A 82 2.69 -16.45 -5.66
N PHE A 83 3.44 -15.42 -6.06
CA PHE A 83 3.86 -15.22 -7.44
C PHE A 83 5.38 -15.02 -7.53
N GLY A 84 6.11 -16.12 -7.65
CA GLY A 84 7.53 -16.13 -8.00
C GLY A 84 8.42 -15.16 -7.22
N VAL A 85 9.47 -14.67 -7.87
CA VAL A 85 10.44 -13.75 -7.25
C VAL A 85 10.11 -12.31 -7.66
N GLN A 86 10.07 -11.40 -6.67
CA GLN A 86 9.65 -10.01 -6.88
C GLN A 86 10.41 -9.28 -8.02
N TYR A 87 11.73 -9.46 -8.12
CA TYR A 87 12.50 -8.77 -9.16
C TYR A 87 12.16 -9.28 -10.57
N GLU A 88 11.71 -10.52 -10.71
CA GLU A 88 11.32 -11.09 -12.02
C GLU A 88 10.05 -10.41 -12.52
N ALA A 89 9.05 -10.23 -11.64
CA ALA A 89 7.83 -9.49 -11.96
C ALA A 89 8.11 -8.03 -12.36
N ILE A 90 9.05 -7.36 -11.68
CA ILE A 90 9.45 -5.99 -12.04
C ILE A 90 10.12 -5.95 -13.42
N VAL A 91 11.02 -6.90 -13.71
CA VAL A 91 11.70 -6.98 -15.01
C VAL A 91 10.73 -7.33 -16.14
N GLU A 92 9.79 -8.23 -15.89
CA GLU A 92 8.73 -8.58 -16.84
C GLU A 92 7.85 -7.36 -17.15
N TYR A 93 7.32 -6.69 -16.11
CA TYR A 93 6.55 -5.46 -16.29
C TYR A 93 7.31 -4.40 -17.09
N ALA A 94 8.59 -4.16 -16.76
CA ALA A 94 9.39 -3.17 -17.47
C ALA A 94 9.63 -3.53 -18.96
N ARG A 95 9.68 -4.82 -19.31
CA ARG A 95 9.79 -5.27 -20.70
C ARG A 95 8.49 -5.06 -21.48
N GLU A 96 7.35 -5.22 -20.82
CA GLU A 96 6.03 -5.11 -21.44
C GLU A 96 5.52 -3.66 -21.51
N ALA A 97 5.59 -2.93 -20.41
CA ALA A 97 5.03 -1.59 -20.26
C ALA A 97 6.06 -0.46 -20.46
N GLY A 98 7.36 -0.79 -20.45
CA GLY A 98 8.44 0.20 -20.45
C GLY A 98 8.71 0.78 -19.05
N LEU A 99 9.49 1.87 -19.02
CA LEU A 99 9.92 2.55 -17.79
C LEU A 99 9.49 4.02 -17.73
N ASP A 100 8.69 4.47 -18.70
CA ASP A 100 8.17 5.84 -18.71
C ASP A 100 7.02 5.93 -17.70
N VAL A 101 7.31 6.48 -16.53
CA VAL A 101 6.39 6.57 -15.39
C VAL A 101 6.24 8.02 -14.94
N GLU A 102 5.02 8.40 -14.60
CA GLU A 102 4.69 9.76 -14.13
C GLU A 102 4.11 9.72 -12.72
N LEU A 103 4.17 10.88 -12.04
CA LEU A 103 3.42 11.07 -10.80
C LEU A 103 1.95 11.28 -11.15
N ASP A 104 1.11 10.34 -10.75
CA ASP A 104 -0.34 10.35 -11.03
C ASP A 104 -1.19 10.95 -9.90
N GLY A 105 -0.54 11.48 -8.86
CA GLY A 105 -1.22 12.11 -7.74
C GLY A 105 -1.96 11.14 -6.82
N ARG A 106 -1.72 9.83 -6.92
CA ARG A 106 -2.37 8.81 -6.07
C ARG A 106 -2.11 9.02 -4.58
N LEU A 107 -1.02 9.69 -4.21
CA LEU A 107 -0.78 10.14 -2.84
C LEU A 107 -0.83 11.67 -2.81
N ARG A 108 -1.81 12.23 -2.11
CA ARG A 108 -2.04 13.68 -2.06
C ARG A 108 -2.12 14.18 -0.62
N ARG A 109 -1.52 15.35 -0.39
CA ARG A 109 -1.69 16.12 0.85
C ARG A 109 -2.97 16.94 0.76
N VAL A 110 -3.74 16.97 1.84
CA VAL A 110 -4.97 17.77 1.97
C VAL A 110 -4.89 18.71 3.15
#